data_AF-A0A531JGL9-F1
#
_entry.id   AF-A0A531JGL9-F1
#
_cell.length_a   1.000
_cell.length_b   1.000
_cell.length_c   1.000
_cell.angle_alpha   90.00
_cell.angle_beta   90.00
_cell.angle_gamma   90.00
#
_symmetry.space_group_name_H-M   'P 1'
#
loop_
_entity.id
_entity.type
_entity.pdbx_description
1 polymer ?
#
loop_
_entity_poly.entity_id
_entity_poly.type
_entity_poly.pdbx_seq_one_letter_code
_entity_poly.pdbx_strand_id
1 'polypeptide(L)' 'MTGETDLQKLLASMTPRLLPDVHVFATLAPGATMPDGLDPVMSFREQEGLTLIVKEDQSR' A
#
# COMPACT_ATOMS: atom_id res chain seq x y z
N MET A 1 -3.69 24.69 -16.66
CA MET A 1 -3.11 24.29 -15.37
C MET A 1 -1.82 23.55 -15.68
N THR A 2 -0.67 24.20 -15.59
CA THR A 2 0.64 23.54 -15.75
C THR A 2 1.09 23.12 -14.36
N GLY A 3 1.36 21.83 -14.16
CA GLY A 3 1.92 21.34 -12.90
C GLY A 3 3.29 21.95 -12.61
N GLU A 4 3.77 21.81 -11.38
CA GLU A 4 5.15 22.19 -11.04
C GLU A 4 6.14 21.32 -11.82
N THR A 5 7.13 21.95 -12.44
CA THR A 5 8.19 21.30 -13.25
C THR A 5 9.57 21.47 -12.63
N ASP A 6 9.73 22.37 -11.66
CA ASP A 6 10.94 22.54 -10.87
C ASP A 6 10.98 21.48 -9.76
N LEU A 7 11.92 20.54 -9.90
CA LEU A 7 12.09 19.44 -8.94
C LEU A 7 12.39 19.93 -7.53
N GLN A 8 13.18 21.00 -7.37
CA GLN A 8 13.53 21.49 -6.04
C GLN A 8 12.31 22.07 -5.33
N LYS A 9 11.48 22.83 -6.05
CA LYS A 9 10.22 23.35 -5.50
C LYS A 9 9.24 22.24 -5.16
N LEU A 10 9.12 21.25 -6.05
CA LEU A 10 8.25 20.10 -5.83
C LEU A 10 8.61 19.37 -4.53
N LEU A 11 9.90 19.04 -4.35
CA LEU A 11 10.38 18.35 -3.15
C LEU A 11 10.23 19.21 -1.89
N ALA A 12 10.57 20.51 -1.97
CA ALA A 12 10.43 21.43 -0.84
C ALA A 12 8.96 21.65 -0.42
N SER A 13 8.01 21.43 -1.34
CA SER A 13 6.57 21.54 -1.07
C SER A 13 5.95 20.29 -0.43
N MET A 14 6.71 19.20 -0.28
CA MET A 14 6.21 17.97 0.33
C MET A 14 5.84 18.20 1.80
N THR A 15 4.68 17.68 2.21
CA THR A 15 4.18 17.76 3.59
C THR A 15 3.95 16.35 4.14
N PRO A 16 5.02 15.60 4.47
CA PRO A 16 4.91 14.21 4.91
C PRO A 16 4.11 14.10 6.21
N ARG A 17 3.30 13.05 6.32
CA ARG A 17 2.53 12.72 7.52
C ARG A 17 2.80 11.29 7.91
N LEU A 18 3.24 11.08 9.16
CA LEU A 18 3.36 9.75 9.71
C LEU A 18 1.97 9.27 10.14
N LEU A 19 1.57 8.11 9.62
CA LEU A 19 0.36 7.42 10.06
C LEU A 19 0.69 6.54 11.29
N PRO A 20 -0.24 6.34 12.23
CA PRO A 20 0.02 5.63 13.48
C PRO A 20 0.06 4.11 13.33
N ASP A 21 -0.51 3.56 12.25
CA ASP A 21 -0.71 2.13 12.06
C ASP A 21 0.55 1.42 11.53
N VAL A 22 0.79 0.21 12.03
CA VAL A 22 1.80 -0.71 11.48
C VAL A 22 1.19 -1.48 10.32
N HIS A 23 1.89 -1.51 9.20
CA HIS A 23 1.48 -2.23 8.00
C HIS A 23 2.46 -3.35 7.70
N VAL A 24 1.94 -4.47 7.19
CA VAL A 24 2.71 -5.64 6.80
C VAL A 24 2.46 -6.00 5.33
N PHE A 25 3.46 -6.62 4.71
CA PHE A 25 3.31 -7.26 3.42
C PHE A 25 2.92 -8.72 3.62
N ALA A 26 1.86 -9.15 2.95
CA ALA A 26 1.41 -10.54 2.93
C ALA A 26 1.21 -10.98 1.48
N THR A 27 1.41 -12.27 1.21
CA THR A 27 1.15 -12.85 -0.11
C THR A 27 0.15 -13.98 0.03
N LEU A 28 -0.97 -13.87 -0.68
CA LEU A 28 -1.90 -14.98 -0.87
C LEU A 28 -1.42 -15.84 -2.03
N ALA A 29 -1.43 -17.16 -1.85
CA ALA A 29 -1.08 -18.10 -2.90
C ALA A 29 -1.99 -17.95 -4.15
N PRO A 30 -1.53 -18.35 -5.35
CA PRO A 30 -2.34 -18.28 -6.55
C PRO A 30 -3.69 -18.99 -6.39
N GLY A 31 -4.78 -18.30 -6.70
CA GLY A 31 -6.14 -18.83 -6.57
C GLY A 31 -6.72 -18.83 -5.15
N ALA A 32 -5.95 -18.42 -4.13
CA ALA A 32 -6.50 -18.17 -2.80
C ALA A 32 -7.45 -16.97 -2.85
N THR A 33 -8.57 -17.09 -2.15
CA THR A 33 -9.54 -16.00 -2.00
C THR A 33 -9.09 -15.03 -0.91
N MET A 34 -9.37 -13.75 -1.10
CA MET A 34 -9.21 -12.76 -0.04
C MET A 34 -10.10 -13.16 1.16
N PRO A 35 -9.58 -13.18 2.39
CA PRO A 35 -10.42 -13.33 3.58
C PRO A 35 -11.47 -12.22 3.66
N ASP A 36 -12.68 -12.59 4.08
CA ASP A 36 -13.75 -11.61 4.30
C ASP A 36 -13.36 -10.64 5.43
N GLY A 37 -13.64 -9.35 5.23
CA GLY A 37 -13.33 -8.30 6.20
C GLY A 37 -11.89 -7.77 6.16
N LEU A 38 -11.04 -8.28 5.26
CA LEU A 38 -9.73 -7.69 5.01
C LEU A 38 -9.88 -6.41 4.18
N ASP A 39 -9.24 -5.33 4.64
CA ASP A 39 -9.26 -4.02 3.97
C ASP A 39 -7.83 -3.58 3.61
N PRO A 40 -7.24 -4.13 2.54
CA PRO A 40 -5.88 -3.82 2.14
C PRO A 40 -5.77 -2.39 1.61
N VAL A 41 -4.75 -1.67 2.06
CA VAL A 41 -4.41 -0.34 1.50
C VAL A 41 -3.78 -0.46 0.10
N MET A 42 -3.26 -1.65 -0.23
CA MET A 42 -2.72 -1.98 -1.55
C MET A 42 -2.94 -3.47 -1.85
N SER A 43 -3.28 -3.78 -3.10
CA SER A 43 -3.25 -5.12 -3.65
C SER A 43 -2.54 -5.14 -5.00
N PHE A 44 -1.67 -6.13 -5.23
CA PHE A 44 -0.95 -6.30 -6.48
C PHE A 44 -0.92 -7.76 -6.92
N ARG A 45 -1.40 -8.02 -8.14
CA ARG A 45 -1.47 -9.36 -8.70
C ARG A 45 -0.16 -9.71 -9.42
N GLU A 46 0.51 -10.73 -8.94
CA GLU A 46 1.78 -11.25 -9.46
C GLU A 46 1.58 -12.65 -10.03
N GLN A 47 2.63 -13.21 -10.65
CA GLN A 47 2.59 -14.60 -11.13
C GLN A 47 2.60 -15.57 -9.94
N GLU A 48 3.31 -15.20 -8.88
CA GLU A 48 3.55 -15.98 -7.66
C GLU A 48 2.38 -15.91 -6.68
N GLY A 49 1.47 -14.94 -6.80
CA GLY A 49 0.37 -14.75 -5.86
C GLY A 49 -0.26 -13.35 -5.90
N LEU A 50 -1.11 -13.07 -4.91
CA LEU A 50 -1.65 -11.73 -4.67
C LEU A 50 -0.93 -11.11 -3.48
N THR A 51 -0.12 -10.09 -3.74
CA THR A 51 0.56 -9.31 -2.71
C THR A 51 -0.39 -8.26 -2.14
N LEU A 52 -0.38 -8.13 -0.82
CA LEU A 52 -1.25 -7.26 -0.04
C LEU A 52 -0.42 -6.42 0.91
N ILE A 53 -0.84 -5.17 1.10
CA ILE A 53 -0.43 -4.36 2.25
C ILE A 53 -1.67 -4.17 3.12
N VAL A 54 -1.60 -4.67 4.35
CA VAL A 54 -2.69 -4.61 5.35
C VAL A 54 -2.14 -4.10 6.67
N LYS A 55 -3.04 -3.70 7.58
CA LYS A 55 -2.64 -3.44 8.97
C LYS A 55 -2.22 -4.75 9.65
N GLU A 56 -1.22 -4.69 10.52
CA GLU A 56 -0.71 -5.87 11.24
C GLU A 56 -1.78 -6.57 12.10
N ASP A 57 -2.72 -5.81 12.65
CA ASP A 57 -3.84 -6.36 13.45
C ASP A 57 -4.82 -7.20 12.61
N GLN A 58 -4.84 -7.02 11.29
CA GLN A 58 -5.63 -7.78 10.34
C GLN A 58 -4.88 -8.98 9.74
N SER A 59 -3.58 -9.16 10.05
CA SER A 59 -2.74 -10.20 9.44
C SER A 59 -2.58 -11.47 10.28
N ARG A 60 -3.39 -11.64 11.34
CA ARG A 60 -3.31 -12.76 12.29
C ARG A 60 -4.48 -13.72 12.17
#